data_AF-R9JVK7-F1
#
_entry.id   AF-R9JVK7-F1
#
_cell.length_a   1.000
_cell.length_b   1.000
_cell.length_c   1.000
_cell.angle_alpha   90.00
_cell.angle_beta   90.00
_cell.angle_gamma   90.00
#
_symmetry.space_group_name_H-M   'P 1'
#
loop_
_entity.id
_entity.type
_entity.pdbx_description
1 polymer ?
#
loop_
_entity_poly.entity_id
_entity_poly.type
_entity_poly.pdbx_seq_one_letter_code
_entity_poly.pdbx_strand_id
1 'polypeptide(L)'
;MVKKDIVLFGTGKYFENYMICEGGGLGRTPLFAVDNDLSRTGSIRYGVEVKSPDVLRDMDRDTFYVVICTAQKESIERQLASMGITDYHYYRPVPIEDSVLKEEQKPYRIGYVPGAFDLFHVGHLNLLRRSKSRCEYLIAGVLTDELFEHFKKRKPVIPYEQRAAIVSAVSYVDRVVPVDFSNTYKIDAWKRYHYDCHFSGNDHGADWTRDLEQLREVGADMEFFEYTNATSSTAIRGKMDLGDR
;
A
#
# COMPACT_ATOMS: atom_id res chain seq x y z
N MET A 1 -28.30 18.19 -11.21
CA MET A 1 -27.83 18.36 -9.82
C MET A 1 -26.33 18.49 -9.85
N VAL A 2 -25.78 19.60 -9.34
CA VAL A 2 -24.34 19.74 -9.13
C VAL A 2 -23.93 18.78 -8.01
N LYS A 3 -22.83 18.05 -8.21
CA LYS A 3 -22.29 17.14 -7.19
C LYS A 3 -21.67 18.00 -6.09
N LYS A 4 -22.16 17.85 -4.85
CA LYS A 4 -21.56 18.50 -3.67
C LYS A 4 -20.37 17.71 -3.16
N ASP A 5 -19.36 18.43 -2.66
CA ASP A 5 -18.21 17.89 -1.96
C ASP A 5 -18.58 17.45 -0.54
N ILE A 6 -17.83 16.49 -0.02
CA ILE A 6 -18.02 15.94 1.32
C ILE A 6 -16.93 16.48 2.24
N VAL A 7 -17.31 17.02 3.39
CA VAL A 7 -16.36 17.36 4.46
C VAL A 7 -16.68 16.53 5.70
N LEU A 8 -15.69 15.82 6.24
CA LEU A 8 -15.88 15.05 7.47
C LEU A 8 -15.59 15.91 8.69
N PHE A 9 -16.45 15.86 9.71
CA PHE A 9 -16.24 16.55 10.98
C PHE A 9 -15.93 15.55 12.09
N GLY A 10 -14.72 15.62 12.64
CA GLY A 10 -14.18 14.73 13.65
C GLY A 10 -13.32 13.66 13.00
N THR A 11 -12.15 13.40 13.58
CA THR A 11 -11.13 12.47 13.06
C THR A 11 -10.91 11.27 13.97
N GLY A 12 -11.91 10.89 14.79
CA GLY A 12 -11.83 9.73 15.69
C GLY A 12 -12.17 8.40 15.01
N LYS A 13 -12.58 7.41 15.83
CA LYS A 13 -12.96 6.06 15.36
C LYS A 13 -14.05 6.05 14.28
N TYR A 14 -14.98 7.02 14.32
CA TYR A 14 -16.08 7.10 13.34
C TYR A 14 -15.56 7.58 11.98
N PHE A 15 -14.54 8.44 11.96
CA PHE A 15 -13.85 8.83 10.74
C PHE A 15 -13.07 7.66 10.15
N GLU A 16 -12.33 6.91 10.98
CA GLU A 16 -11.62 5.71 10.54
C GLU A 16 -12.60 4.70 9.92
N ASN A 17 -13.73 4.45 10.59
CA ASN A 17 -14.79 3.59 10.10
C ASN A 17 -15.38 4.09 8.76
N TYR A 18 -15.63 5.40 8.63
CA TYR A 18 -16.06 6.01 7.37
C TYR A 18 -15.05 5.77 6.25
N MET A 19 -13.77 6.05 6.49
CA MET A 19 -12.72 5.92 5.48
C MET A 19 -12.57 4.47 5.00
N ILE A 20 -12.72 3.50 5.91
CA ILE A 20 -12.66 2.07 5.60
C ILE A 20 -13.89 1.61 4.81
N CYS A 21 -15.10 1.99 5.23
CA CYS A 21 -16.34 1.45 4.67
C CYS A 21 -16.88 2.23 3.48
N GLU A 22 -16.63 3.54 3.40
CA GLU A 22 -17.25 4.43 2.41
C GLU A 22 -16.24 5.31 1.65
N GLY A 23 -15.17 5.78 2.31
CA GLY A 23 -14.29 6.86 1.80
C GLY A 23 -13.52 6.56 0.50
N GLY A 24 -13.35 5.28 0.15
CA GLY A 24 -12.69 4.86 -1.10
C GLY A 24 -13.62 4.72 -2.33
N GLY A 25 -14.93 4.90 -2.16
CA GLY A 25 -15.92 4.71 -3.23
C GLY A 25 -16.04 5.91 -4.19
N LEU A 26 -16.47 5.65 -5.44
CA LEU A 26 -16.68 6.68 -6.45
C LEU A 26 -17.67 7.75 -5.94
N GLY A 27 -17.16 8.95 -5.64
CA GLY A 27 -17.97 10.07 -5.13
C GLY A 27 -18.26 10.06 -3.62
N ARG A 28 -17.54 9.26 -2.84
CA ARG A 28 -17.61 9.24 -1.36
C ARG A 28 -16.30 9.67 -0.69
N THR A 29 -15.27 10.00 -1.47
CA THR A 29 -14.02 10.54 -0.95
C THR A 29 -14.23 11.98 -0.48
N PRO A 30 -13.89 12.30 0.78
CA PRO A 30 -14.02 13.65 1.29
C PRO A 30 -12.95 14.59 0.73
N LEU A 31 -13.31 15.85 0.58
CA LEU A 31 -12.41 16.92 0.15
C LEU A 31 -11.31 17.18 1.20
N PHE A 32 -11.70 17.21 2.47
CA PHE A 32 -10.84 17.22 3.64
C PHE A 32 -11.66 16.84 4.87
N ALA A 33 -10.99 16.72 6.03
CA ALA A 33 -11.65 16.58 7.32
C ALA A 33 -11.37 17.79 8.21
N VAL A 34 -12.24 18.08 9.18
CA VAL A 34 -12.04 19.10 10.21
C VAL A 34 -12.11 18.50 11.60
N ASP A 35 -11.34 19.04 12.53
CA ASP A 35 -11.37 18.62 13.94
C ASP A 35 -11.17 19.80 14.90
N ASN A 36 -11.87 19.80 16.02
CA ASN A 36 -11.70 20.82 17.06
C ASN A 36 -10.38 20.65 17.83
N ASP A 37 -9.76 19.46 17.77
CA ASP A 37 -8.42 19.22 18.29
C ASP A 37 -7.38 19.83 17.33
N LEU A 38 -6.99 21.08 17.59
CA LEU A 38 -6.05 21.84 16.78
C LEU A 38 -4.67 21.16 16.64
N SER A 39 -4.29 20.27 17.56
CA SER A 39 -3.04 19.49 17.45
C SER A 39 -3.02 18.57 16.23
N ARG A 40 -4.19 18.25 15.67
CA ARG A 40 -4.36 17.40 14.48
C ARG A 40 -4.39 18.19 13.17
N THR A 41 -4.48 19.52 13.23
CA THR A 41 -4.53 20.36 12.02
C THR A 41 -3.21 20.24 11.25
N GLY A 42 -3.29 20.09 9.94
CA GLY A 42 -2.13 19.88 9.05
C GLY A 42 -1.68 18.42 8.95
N SER A 43 -2.26 17.51 9.72
CA SER A 43 -2.00 16.07 9.55
C SER A 43 -2.74 15.53 8.32
N ILE A 44 -2.21 14.45 7.74
CA ILE A 44 -2.87 13.67 6.69
C ILE A 44 -3.27 12.32 7.29
N ARG A 45 -4.56 11.95 7.19
CA ARG A 45 -5.09 10.68 7.70
C ARG A 45 -5.89 9.99 6.61
N TYR A 46 -5.58 8.73 6.30
CA TYR A 46 -6.21 8.01 5.19
C TYR A 46 -6.16 8.78 3.85
N GLY A 47 -5.09 9.54 3.62
CA GLY A 47 -4.94 10.41 2.43
C GLY A 47 -5.76 11.70 2.46
N VAL A 48 -6.46 12.00 3.55
CA VAL A 48 -7.32 13.19 3.73
C VAL A 48 -6.63 14.18 4.66
N GLU A 49 -6.47 15.43 4.22
CA GLU A 49 -5.92 16.52 5.03
C GLU A 49 -6.89 16.89 6.16
N VAL A 50 -6.37 17.12 7.36
CA VAL A 50 -7.14 17.58 8.52
C VAL A 50 -6.94 19.09 8.72
N LYS A 51 -8.03 19.85 8.78
CA LYS A 51 -8.05 21.31 8.91
C LYS A 51 -8.75 21.78 10.19
N SER A 52 -8.53 23.04 10.56
CA SER A 52 -9.39 23.70 11.53
C SER A 52 -10.81 23.87 10.95
N PRO A 53 -11.89 23.71 11.73
CA PRO A 53 -13.26 23.98 11.29
C PRO A 53 -13.51 25.39 10.76
N ASP A 54 -12.64 26.35 11.06
CA ASP A 54 -12.78 27.73 10.56
C ASP A 54 -12.74 27.82 9.04
N VAL A 55 -12.06 26.90 8.35
CA VAL A 55 -12.04 26.86 6.88
C VAL A 55 -13.45 26.71 6.28
N LEU A 56 -14.39 26.12 7.03
CA LEU A 56 -15.76 25.99 6.60
C LEU A 56 -16.45 27.34 6.48
N ARG A 57 -16.03 28.37 7.23
CA ARG A 57 -16.65 29.70 7.21
C ARG A 57 -16.55 30.35 5.83
N ASP A 58 -15.44 30.10 5.13
CA ASP A 58 -15.09 30.74 3.86
C ASP A 58 -15.58 29.96 2.61
N MET A 59 -16.13 28.76 2.79
CA MET A 59 -16.60 27.93 1.68
C MET A 59 -18.02 28.30 1.21
N ASP A 60 -18.28 28.11 -0.09
CA ASP A 60 -19.63 28.22 -0.65
C ASP A 60 -20.54 27.10 -0.12
N ARG A 61 -21.68 27.45 0.50
CA ARG A 61 -22.60 26.52 1.16
C ARG A 61 -23.32 25.59 0.19
N ASP A 62 -23.43 25.99 -1.08
CA ASP A 62 -24.09 25.17 -2.09
C ASP A 62 -23.15 24.12 -2.71
N THR A 63 -21.85 24.17 -2.41
CA THR A 63 -20.86 23.24 -2.98
C THR A 63 -20.50 22.08 -2.08
N PHE A 64 -20.85 22.09 -0.79
CA PHE A 64 -20.52 20.99 0.13
C PHE A 64 -21.63 20.65 1.11
N TYR A 65 -21.50 19.48 1.74
CA TYR A 65 -22.22 19.12 2.94
C TYR A 65 -21.28 18.47 3.96
N VAL A 66 -21.64 18.53 5.24
CA VAL A 66 -20.81 18.00 6.32
C VAL A 66 -21.30 16.62 6.74
N VAL A 67 -20.38 15.68 6.96
CA VAL A 67 -20.68 14.40 7.60
C VAL A 67 -20.05 14.40 9.00
N ILE A 68 -20.89 14.33 10.02
CA ILE A 68 -20.45 14.33 11.43
C ILE A 68 -19.99 12.91 11.80
N CYS A 69 -18.68 12.77 11.98
CA CYS A 69 -17.96 11.54 12.30
C CYS A 69 -17.49 11.54 13.76
N THR A 70 -18.41 11.79 14.70
CA THR A 70 -18.13 11.74 16.14
C THR A 70 -19.35 11.26 16.92
N ALA A 71 -19.10 10.72 18.11
CA ALA A 71 -20.15 10.41 19.07
C ALA A 71 -20.76 11.66 19.73
N GLN A 72 -20.01 12.78 19.77
CA GLN A 72 -20.44 14.04 20.41
C GLN A 72 -21.18 14.95 19.42
N LYS A 73 -22.35 14.53 18.94
CA LYS A 73 -23.04 15.17 17.82
C LYS A 73 -23.59 16.55 18.16
N GLU A 74 -24.13 16.72 19.36
CA GLU A 74 -24.82 17.94 19.80
C GLU A 74 -23.88 19.16 19.91
N SER A 75 -22.59 18.92 20.18
CA SER A 75 -21.59 19.99 20.20
C SER A 75 -21.27 20.47 18.79
N ILE A 76 -21.08 19.52 17.86
CA ILE A 76 -20.76 19.82 16.46
C ILE A 76 -21.95 20.47 15.76
N GLU A 77 -23.18 20.02 16.01
CA GLU A 77 -24.40 20.62 15.47
C GLU A 77 -24.52 22.11 15.84
N ARG A 78 -24.31 22.44 17.12
CA ARG A 78 -24.33 23.84 17.58
C ARG A 78 -23.24 24.67 16.91
N GLN A 79 -22.06 24.10 16.73
CA GLN A 79 -20.95 24.75 16.05
C GLN A 79 -21.28 25.00 14.57
N LEU A 80 -21.77 24.01 13.84
CA LEU A 80 -22.19 24.15 12.45
C LEU A 80 -23.33 25.16 12.29
N ALA A 81 -24.33 25.14 13.18
CA ALA A 81 -25.39 26.12 13.21
C ALA A 81 -24.86 27.55 13.41
N SER A 82 -23.88 27.75 14.31
CA SER A 82 -23.20 29.04 14.49
C SER A 82 -22.41 29.52 13.27
N MET A 83 -22.03 28.59 12.38
CA MET A 83 -21.36 28.87 11.10
C MET A 83 -22.35 29.01 9.93
N GLY A 84 -23.66 28.90 10.20
CA GLY A 84 -24.71 28.92 9.18
C GLY A 84 -24.76 27.66 8.31
N ILE A 85 -24.18 26.55 8.75
CA ILE A 85 -24.13 25.29 8.01
C ILE A 85 -25.26 24.40 8.52
N THR A 86 -26.23 24.13 7.64
CA THR A 86 -27.40 23.30 7.94
C THR A 86 -27.44 22.02 7.11
N ASP A 87 -26.69 21.95 6.02
CA ASP A 87 -26.57 20.76 5.17
C ASP A 87 -25.52 19.80 5.76
N TYR A 88 -25.97 18.95 6.68
CA TYR A 88 -25.13 17.95 7.30
C TYR A 88 -25.85 16.62 7.57
N HIS A 89 -25.05 15.56 7.68
CA HIS A 89 -25.52 14.20 7.94
C HIS A 89 -24.72 13.56 9.07
N TYR A 90 -25.35 12.66 9.82
CA TYR A 90 -24.63 11.87 10.82
C TYR A 90 -24.05 10.63 10.17
N TYR A 91 -22.76 10.38 10.41
CA TYR A 91 -22.23 9.08 10.09
C TYR A 91 -22.70 8.06 11.12
N ARG A 92 -23.18 6.91 10.63
CA ARG A 92 -23.51 5.75 11.44
C ARG A 92 -22.44 4.68 11.18
N PRO A 93 -21.58 4.38 12.16
CA PRO A 93 -20.54 3.39 11.97
C PRO A 93 -21.13 2.03 11.58
N VAL A 94 -20.50 1.41 10.61
CA VAL A 94 -20.77 0.03 10.22
C VAL A 94 -19.97 -0.88 11.17
N PRO A 95 -20.55 -1.93 11.76
CA PRO A 95 -19.77 -2.92 12.50
C PRO A 95 -18.72 -3.53 11.56
N ILE A 96 -17.46 -3.39 11.93
CA ILE A 96 -16.33 -4.01 11.21
C ILE A 96 -15.70 -5.02 12.17
N GLU A 97 -15.31 -6.19 11.65
CA GLU A 97 -14.48 -7.12 12.42
C GLU A 97 -13.18 -6.43 12.85
N ASP A 98 -12.75 -6.63 14.10
CA ASP A 98 -11.61 -5.92 14.71
C ASP A 98 -10.30 -6.03 13.91
N SER A 99 -10.20 -6.98 12.99
CA SER A 99 -9.08 -7.19 12.07
C SER A 99 -8.84 -6.02 11.10
N VAL A 100 -9.81 -5.14 10.87
CA VAL A 100 -9.73 -4.04 9.89
C VAL A 100 -9.33 -2.70 10.53
N LEU A 101 -9.43 -2.56 11.85
CA LEU A 101 -9.25 -1.27 12.57
C LEU A 101 -7.82 -0.98 13.04
N LYS A 102 -6.87 -1.91 12.85
CA LYS A 102 -5.46 -1.64 13.12
C LYS A 102 -4.76 -1.39 11.79
N GLU A 103 -4.31 -0.16 11.57
CA GLU A 103 -3.00 -0.01 10.91
C GLU A 103 -2.03 -0.79 11.82
N GLU A 104 -1.80 -2.07 11.50
CA GLU A 104 -0.71 -2.80 12.12
C GLU A 104 0.52 -1.94 11.92
N GLN A 105 1.14 -1.51 13.03
CA GLN A 105 2.47 -0.93 12.95
C GLN A 105 3.32 -1.92 12.17
N LYS A 106 3.69 -1.53 10.96
CA LYS A 106 4.44 -2.40 10.08
C LYS A 106 5.82 -2.58 10.71
N PRO A 107 6.32 -3.82 10.82
CA PRO A 107 7.57 -4.08 11.53
C PRO A 107 8.79 -3.43 10.88
N TYR A 108 8.69 -3.04 9.60
CA TYR A 108 9.80 -2.51 8.83
C TYR A 108 9.44 -1.18 8.16
N ARG A 109 10.42 -0.27 8.03
CA ARG A 109 10.23 0.99 7.30
C ARG A 109 10.48 0.76 5.81
N ILE A 110 11.59 0.12 5.46
CA ILE A 110 11.97 -0.19 4.07
C ILE A 110 12.00 -1.71 3.87
N GLY A 111 11.14 -2.18 2.98
CA GLY A 111 11.14 -3.55 2.47
C GLY A 111 11.85 -3.67 1.14
N TYR A 112 12.52 -4.78 0.90
CA TYR A 112 13.09 -5.13 -0.40
C TYR A 112 12.61 -6.50 -0.86
N VAL A 113 12.11 -6.59 -2.09
CA VAL A 113 11.64 -7.85 -2.69
C VAL A 113 12.21 -8.02 -4.09
N PRO A 114 13.27 -8.85 -4.26
CA PRO A 114 13.80 -9.15 -5.57
C PRO A 114 13.01 -10.28 -6.24
N GLY A 115 12.86 -10.20 -7.56
CA GLY A 115 12.14 -11.21 -8.33
C GLY A 115 12.35 -11.08 -9.82
N ALA A 116 12.13 -12.19 -10.53
CA ALA A 116 12.13 -12.18 -11.99
C ALA A 116 10.89 -11.46 -12.55
N PHE A 117 9.72 -11.69 -11.94
CA PHE A 117 8.45 -11.10 -12.37
C PHE A 117 8.07 -11.38 -13.84
N ASP A 118 8.62 -12.44 -14.42
CA ASP A 118 8.33 -12.87 -15.79
C ASP A 118 6.96 -13.57 -15.86
N LEU A 119 6.22 -13.34 -16.95
CA LEU A 119 4.81 -13.75 -17.09
C LEU A 119 4.00 -13.40 -15.83
N PHE A 120 3.95 -12.11 -15.51
CA PHE A 120 3.38 -11.62 -14.26
C PHE A 120 1.98 -12.19 -13.97
N HIS A 121 1.78 -12.70 -12.75
CA HIS A 121 0.58 -13.44 -12.36
C HIS A 121 0.24 -13.22 -10.88
N VAL A 122 -0.88 -13.78 -10.42
CA VAL A 122 -1.41 -13.56 -9.05
C VAL A 122 -0.41 -13.93 -7.94
N GLY A 123 0.43 -14.94 -8.15
CA GLY A 123 1.54 -15.26 -7.23
C GLY A 123 2.50 -14.09 -6.98
N HIS A 124 2.94 -13.39 -8.03
CA HIS A 124 3.78 -12.19 -7.88
C HIS A 124 3.02 -11.06 -7.20
N LEU A 125 1.75 -10.83 -7.59
CA LEU A 125 0.91 -9.83 -6.96
C LEU A 125 0.74 -10.08 -5.45
N ASN A 126 0.54 -11.33 -5.04
CA ASN A 126 0.41 -11.72 -3.65
C ASN A 126 1.71 -11.56 -2.87
N LEU A 127 2.85 -11.89 -3.48
CA LEU A 127 4.17 -11.64 -2.88
C LEU A 127 4.34 -10.15 -2.59
N LEU A 128 4.13 -9.28 -3.59
CA LEU A 128 4.24 -7.83 -3.43
C LEU A 128 3.26 -7.29 -2.38
N ARG A 129 2.01 -7.77 -2.40
CA ARG A 129 0.97 -7.39 -1.42
C ARG A 129 1.38 -7.73 0.02
N ARG A 130 1.88 -8.95 0.25
CA ARG A 130 2.33 -9.40 1.58
C ARG A 130 3.59 -8.65 2.02
N SER A 131 4.54 -8.41 1.12
CA SER A 131 5.70 -7.56 1.42
C SER A 131 5.27 -6.16 1.85
N LYS A 132 4.34 -5.52 1.12
CA LYS A 132 3.84 -4.18 1.45
C LYS A 132 3.05 -4.14 2.76
N SER A 133 2.38 -5.22 3.17
CA SER A 133 1.71 -5.23 4.48
C SER A 133 2.71 -5.27 5.65
N ARG A 134 3.97 -5.66 5.40
CA ARG A 134 5.03 -5.73 6.41
C ARG A 134 5.97 -4.53 6.41
N CYS A 135 5.90 -3.64 5.42
CA CYS A 135 6.75 -2.45 5.35
C CYS A 135 6.04 -1.15 4.96
N GLU A 136 6.53 -0.02 5.44
CA GLU A 136 6.02 1.31 5.07
C GLU A 136 6.31 1.64 3.60
N TYR A 137 7.51 1.30 3.12
CA TYR A 137 8.00 1.56 1.76
C TYR A 137 8.61 0.29 1.15
N LEU A 138 8.12 -0.15 -0.01
CA LEU A 138 8.52 -1.36 -0.69
C LEU A 138 9.32 -1.06 -1.97
N ILE A 139 10.56 -1.54 -1.98
CA ILE A 139 11.44 -1.56 -3.16
C ILE A 139 11.34 -2.94 -3.81
N ALA A 140 10.86 -2.98 -5.06
CA ALA A 140 10.85 -4.19 -5.87
C ALA A 140 12.09 -4.25 -6.78
N GLY A 141 12.93 -5.26 -6.58
CA GLY A 141 14.09 -5.54 -7.42
C GLY A 141 13.70 -6.42 -8.61
N VAL A 142 13.79 -5.91 -9.83
CA VAL A 142 13.48 -6.68 -11.05
C VAL A 142 14.77 -7.16 -11.70
N LEU A 143 14.92 -8.48 -11.85
CA LEU A 143 16.11 -9.05 -12.50
C LEU A 143 16.24 -8.57 -13.94
N THR A 144 17.44 -8.13 -14.32
CA THR A 144 17.84 -7.88 -15.71
C THR A 144 17.76 -9.16 -16.54
N ASP A 145 17.66 -9.03 -17.86
CA ASP A 145 17.53 -10.19 -18.75
C ASP A 145 18.77 -11.09 -18.70
N GLU A 146 19.95 -10.48 -18.60
CA GLU A 146 21.25 -11.15 -18.49
C GLU A 146 21.36 -11.95 -17.19
N LEU A 147 20.96 -11.35 -16.07
CA LEU A 147 20.98 -12.02 -14.77
C LEU A 147 19.94 -13.14 -14.70
N PHE A 148 18.75 -12.91 -15.25
CA PHE A 148 17.73 -13.94 -15.37
C PHE A 148 18.26 -15.15 -16.16
N GLU A 149 18.86 -14.91 -17.33
CA GLU A 149 19.42 -15.97 -18.18
C GLU A 149 20.55 -16.72 -17.47
N HIS A 150 21.40 -16.02 -16.72
CA HIS A 150 22.46 -16.63 -15.92
C HIS A 150 21.92 -17.64 -14.89
N PHE A 151 20.87 -17.29 -14.16
CA PHE A 151 20.32 -18.15 -13.09
C PHE A 151 19.35 -19.21 -13.61
N LYS A 152 18.46 -18.85 -14.53
CA LYS A 152 17.40 -19.73 -15.03
C LYS A 152 17.81 -20.54 -16.25
N LYS A 153 19.02 -20.31 -16.78
CA LYS A 153 19.58 -20.96 -17.98
C LYS A 153 18.65 -20.88 -19.20
N ARG A 154 17.87 -19.80 -19.27
CA ARG A 154 16.91 -19.49 -20.34
C ARG A 154 16.57 -18.00 -20.32
N LYS A 155 16.15 -17.44 -21.45
CA LYS A 155 15.68 -16.06 -21.54
C LYS A 155 14.27 -15.87 -20.95
N PRO A 156 13.96 -14.70 -20.38
CA PRO A 156 12.59 -14.36 -19.99
C PRO A 156 11.71 -14.24 -21.25
N VAL A 157 10.39 -14.41 -21.10
CA VAL A 157 9.46 -14.17 -22.23
C VAL A 157 9.27 -12.67 -22.39
N ILE A 158 9.13 -11.99 -21.26
CA ILE A 158 8.91 -10.55 -21.21
C ILE A 158 10.25 -9.87 -20.92
N PRO A 159 10.74 -8.94 -21.76
CA PRO A 159 11.99 -8.22 -21.52
C PRO A 159 11.96 -7.40 -20.22
N TYR A 160 13.14 -7.12 -19.68
CA TYR A 160 13.32 -6.39 -18.42
C TYR A 160 12.48 -5.12 -18.33
N GLU A 161 12.55 -4.24 -19.33
CA GLU A 161 11.84 -2.95 -19.33
C GLU A 161 10.33 -3.11 -19.16
N GLN A 162 9.75 -4.13 -19.81
CA GLN A 162 8.32 -4.40 -19.71
C GLN A 162 7.95 -5.01 -18.35
N ARG A 163 8.77 -5.91 -17.82
CA ARG A 163 8.57 -6.46 -16.46
C ARG A 163 8.67 -5.35 -15.41
N ALA A 164 9.66 -4.47 -15.52
CA ALA A 164 9.84 -3.33 -14.63
C ALA A 164 8.65 -2.36 -14.69
N ALA A 165 8.15 -2.05 -15.89
CA ALA A 165 6.96 -1.21 -16.08
C ALA A 165 5.68 -1.83 -15.50
N ILE A 166 5.49 -3.15 -15.63
CA ILE A 166 4.36 -3.85 -15.02
C ILE A 166 4.45 -3.76 -13.49
N VAL A 167 5.62 -4.05 -12.92
CA VAL A 167 5.84 -4.04 -11.47
C VAL A 167 5.68 -2.64 -10.88
N SER A 168 6.14 -1.59 -11.59
CA SER A 168 6.00 -0.20 -11.13
C SER A 168 4.55 0.30 -11.11
N ALA A 169 3.69 -0.30 -11.93
CA ALA A 169 2.25 0.01 -11.95
C ALA A 169 1.46 -0.71 -10.84
N VAL A 170 2.07 -1.63 -10.09
CA VAL A 170 1.42 -2.33 -8.98
C VAL A 170 1.31 -1.40 -7.78
N SER A 171 0.09 -1.17 -7.29
CA SER A 171 -0.21 -0.24 -6.19
C SER A 171 0.52 -0.53 -4.86
N TYR A 172 1.08 -1.73 -4.71
CA TYR A 172 1.84 -2.14 -3.52
C TYR A 172 3.33 -1.77 -3.59
N VAL A 173 3.83 -1.34 -4.75
CA VAL A 173 5.25 -1.07 -4.99
C VAL A 173 5.48 0.44 -5.01
N ASP A 174 6.41 0.92 -4.18
CA ASP A 174 6.75 2.34 -4.13
C ASP A 174 7.93 2.67 -5.05
N ARG A 175 8.82 1.71 -5.30
CA ARG A 175 9.98 1.88 -6.18
C ARG A 175 10.38 0.58 -6.86
N VAL A 176 10.69 0.67 -8.16
CA VAL A 176 11.32 -0.42 -8.92
C VAL A 176 12.80 -0.11 -9.13
N VAL A 177 13.65 -1.13 -8.99
CA VAL A 177 15.10 -1.05 -9.24
C VAL A 177 15.60 -2.27 -10.02
N PRO A 178 16.64 -2.15 -10.85
CA PRO A 178 17.27 -3.30 -11.49
C PRO A 178 18.01 -4.17 -10.47
N VAL A 179 17.97 -5.48 -10.73
CA VAL A 179 18.87 -6.47 -10.12
C VAL A 179 19.76 -7.04 -11.22
N ASP A 180 21.05 -6.80 -11.10
CA ASP A 180 22.10 -7.21 -12.01
C ASP A 180 23.26 -7.84 -11.23
N PHE A 181 24.36 -8.17 -11.90
CA PHE A 181 25.50 -8.83 -11.28
C PHE A 181 26.16 -8.03 -10.14
N SER A 182 25.97 -6.71 -10.08
CA SER A 182 26.54 -5.85 -9.05
C SER A 182 25.79 -5.88 -7.71
N ASN A 183 24.53 -6.33 -7.70
CA ASN A 183 23.68 -6.38 -6.50
C ASN A 183 22.92 -7.71 -6.38
N THR A 184 23.51 -8.77 -6.90
CA THR A 184 22.92 -10.12 -6.87
C THR A 184 22.91 -10.70 -5.46
N TYR A 185 23.93 -10.43 -4.66
CA TYR A 185 23.96 -10.82 -3.26
C TYR A 185 23.12 -9.85 -2.42
N LYS A 186 22.40 -10.39 -1.43
CA LYS A 186 21.49 -9.61 -0.59
C LYS A 186 22.21 -8.48 0.13
N ILE A 187 23.42 -8.72 0.61
CA ILE A 187 24.24 -7.70 1.29
C ILE A 187 24.63 -6.55 0.36
N ASP A 188 24.83 -6.80 -0.94
CA ASP A 188 25.17 -5.73 -1.89
C ASP A 188 23.95 -4.89 -2.25
N ALA A 189 22.77 -5.53 -2.36
CA ALA A 189 21.50 -4.80 -2.45
C ALA A 189 21.26 -3.96 -1.18
N TRP A 190 21.57 -4.49 0.01
CA TRP A 190 21.47 -3.74 1.26
C TRP A 190 22.41 -2.53 1.29
N LYS A 191 23.67 -2.67 0.89
CA LYS A 191 24.62 -1.53 0.81
C LYS A 191 24.11 -0.39 -0.08
N ARG A 192 23.28 -0.71 -1.08
CA ARG A 192 22.74 0.28 -2.03
C ARG A 192 21.42 0.90 -1.55
N TYR A 193 20.57 0.12 -0.90
CA TYR A 193 19.18 0.52 -0.62
C TYR A 193 18.84 0.64 0.86
N HIS A 194 19.70 0.15 1.75
CA HIS A 194 19.56 0.18 3.21
C HIS A 194 18.16 -0.25 3.66
N TYR A 195 17.68 -1.39 3.13
CA TYR A 195 16.39 -1.94 3.53
C TYR A 195 16.48 -2.58 4.92
N ASP A 196 15.35 -2.61 5.63
CA ASP A 196 15.24 -3.24 6.96
C ASP A 196 14.88 -4.72 6.86
N CYS A 197 14.15 -5.13 5.81
CA CYS A 197 13.78 -6.52 5.60
C CYS A 197 13.84 -6.93 4.13
N HIS A 198 14.44 -8.08 3.86
CA HIS A 198 14.37 -8.76 2.58
C HIS A 198 13.21 -9.77 2.57
N PHE A 199 12.25 -9.58 1.66
CA PHE A 199 11.14 -10.49 1.44
C PHE A 199 11.42 -11.48 0.31
N SER A 200 11.04 -12.74 0.53
CA SER A 200 11.20 -13.80 -0.47
C SER A 200 10.01 -14.77 -0.47
N GLY A 201 9.81 -15.49 -1.58
CA GLY A 201 8.94 -16.67 -1.59
C GLY A 201 9.64 -17.87 -0.93
N ASN A 202 8.93 -18.97 -0.69
CA ASN A 202 9.52 -20.18 -0.09
C ASN A 202 10.14 -21.17 -1.13
N ASP A 203 10.67 -20.68 -2.25
CA ASP A 203 11.18 -21.52 -3.38
C ASP A 203 12.71 -21.41 -3.53
N HIS A 204 13.44 -21.70 -2.45
CA HIS A 204 14.88 -21.42 -2.37
C HIS A 204 15.74 -22.62 -1.98
N GLY A 205 16.98 -22.61 -2.50
CA GLY A 205 18.05 -23.56 -2.18
C GLY A 205 18.75 -23.28 -0.85
N ALA A 206 19.76 -24.10 -0.54
CA ALA A 206 20.18 -24.48 0.80
C ALA A 206 20.97 -23.46 1.67
N ASP A 207 21.17 -22.19 1.28
CA ASP A 207 22.13 -21.30 1.98
C ASP A 207 21.56 -19.96 2.47
N TRP A 208 20.28 -19.93 2.88
CA TRP A 208 19.65 -18.73 3.41
C TRP A 208 20.12 -18.35 4.82
N THR A 209 20.62 -19.32 5.59
CA THR A 209 21.11 -19.08 6.95
C THR A 209 22.27 -18.08 6.95
N ARG A 210 23.22 -18.26 6.02
CA ARG A 210 24.37 -17.35 5.87
C ARG A 210 23.94 -15.96 5.44
N ASP A 211 23.03 -15.86 4.47
CA ASP A 211 22.47 -14.59 4.02
C ASP A 211 21.76 -13.84 5.17
N LEU A 212 21.00 -14.57 5.98
CA LEU A 212 20.30 -14.02 7.14
C LEU A 212 21.27 -13.53 8.21
N GLU A 213 22.30 -14.31 8.53
CA GLU A 213 23.35 -13.92 9.47
C GLU A 213 24.03 -12.62 9.03
N GLN A 214 24.45 -12.54 7.76
CA GLN A 214 25.08 -11.33 7.21
C GLN A 214 24.17 -10.10 7.26
N LEU A 215 22.87 -10.26 6.97
CA LEU A 215 21.93 -9.14 7.04
C LEU A 215 21.67 -8.71 8.49
N ARG A 216 21.64 -9.64 9.45
CA ARG A 216 21.44 -9.32 10.86
C ARG A 216 22.62 -8.58 11.47
N GLU A 217 23.84 -8.84 11.03
CA GLU A 217 25.03 -8.06 11.42
C GLU A 217 24.90 -6.57 11.09
N VAL A 218 24.11 -6.24 10.07
CA VAL A 218 23.86 -4.86 9.63
C VAL A 218 22.46 -4.35 10.02
N GLY A 219 21.75 -5.06 10.89
CA GLY A 219 20.45 -4.67 11.43
C GLY A 219 19.25 -4.93 10.52
N ALA A 220 19.43 -5.68 9.43
CA ALA A 220 18.36 -6.11 8.54
C ALA A 220 17.90 -7.55 8.85
N ASP A 221 16.69 -7.89 8.42
CA ASP A 221 16.09 -9.23 8.60
C ASP A 221 15.63 -9.84 7.27
N MET A 222 15.14 -11.07 7.32
CA MET A 222 14.50 -11.72 6.17
C MET A 222 13.17 -12.35 6.55
N GLU A 223 12.16 -12.14 5.71
CA GLU A 223 10.86 -12.80 5.84
C GLU A 223 10.53 -13.61 4.58
N PHE A 224 9.95 -14.80 4.81
CA PHE A 224 9.55 -15.71 3.77
C PHE A 224 8.03 -15.87 3.75
N PHE A 225 7.44 -15.76 2.57
CA PHE A 225 6.03 -16.02 2.37
C PHE A 225 5.82 -17.36 1.68
N GLU A 226 4.85 -18.13 2.16
CA GLU A 226 4.42 -19.36 1.50
C GLU A 226 3.97 -19.07 0.07
N TYR A 227 4.42 -19.91 -0.86
CA TYR A 227 4.06 -19.79 -2.26
C TYR A 227 2.53 -19.94 -2.42
N THR A 228 1.91 -19.07 -3.21
CA THR A 228 0.49 -19.25 -3.54
C THR A 228 0.40 -20.29 -4.66
N ASN A 229 -0.02 -21.52 -4.34
CA ASN A 229 -0.09 -22.69 -5.23
C ASN A 229 -1.02 -22.56 -6.46
N ALA A 230 -1.58 -21.38 -6.74
CA ALA A 230 -2.54 -21.21 -7.81
C ALA A 230 -1.90 -21.08 -9.21
N THR A 231 -0.72 -20.46 -9.35
CA THR A 231 -0.10 -20.21 -10.67
C THR A 231 1.39 -19.84 -10.56
N SER A 232 2.25 -20.47 -11.37
CA SER A 232 3.67 -20.12 -11.54
C SER A 232 4.01 -19.86 -13.02
N SER A 233 5.02 -19.03 -13.32
CA SER A 233 5.48 -18.79 -14.69
C SER A 233 5.88 -20.07 -15.43
N THR A 234 6.41 -21.07 -14.70
CA THR A 234 6.72 -22.39 -15.26
C THR A 234 5.45 -23.14 -15.68
N ALA A 235 4.40 -23.11 -14.86
CA ALA A 235 3.12 -23.74 -15.20
C ALA A 235 2.41 -23.03 -16.38
N ILE A 236 2.50 -21.70 -16.47
CA ILE A 236 1.95 -20.94 -17.61
C ILE A 236 2.68 -21.33 -18.90
N ARG A 237 4.02 -21.35 -18.88
CA ARG A 237 4.84 -21.74 -20.04
C ARG A 237 4.55 -23.17 -20.50
N GLY A 238 4.46 -24.12 -19.56
CA GLY A 238 4.14 -25.51 -19.89
C GLY A 238 2.78 -25.66 -20.59
N LYS A 239 1.80 -24.79 -20.30
CA LYS A 239 0.52 -24.75 -21.01
C LYS A 239 0.60 -24.10 -22.39
N MET A 240 1.49 -23.12 -22.58
CA MET A 240 1.74 -22.51 -23.90
C MET A 240 2.40 -23.53 -24.86
N ASP A 241 3.39 -24.30 -24.37
CA ASP A 241 4.08 -25.32 -25.17
C ASP A 241 3.19 -26.53 -25.56
N LEU A 242 2.07 -26.73 -24.85
CA LEU A 242 1.08 -27.78 -25.14
C LEU A 242 0.02 -27.36 -26.17
N GLY A 243 -0.10 -26.06 -26.46
CA GLY A 243 -1.07 -25.52 -27.43
C GLY A 243 -0.57 -25.51 -28.89
N ASP A 244 0.73 -25.70 -29.10
CA ASP A 244 1.38 -25.75 -30.42
C ASP A 244 1.58 -27.21 -30.93
N ARG A 245 0.82 -28.19 -30.41
CA ARG A 245 0.82 -29.59 -30.89
C ARG A 245 -0.53 -30.01 -31.44
#